data_AF-A0A8T8BWC1-F1
#
_entry.id   AF-A0A8T8BWC1-F1
#
_cell.length_a   1.000
_cell.length_b   1.000
_cell.length_c   1.000
_cell.angle_alpha   90.00
_cell.angle_beta   90.00
_cell.angle_gamma   90.00
#
_symmetry.space_group_name_H-M   'P 1'
#
loop_
_entity.id
_entity.type
_entity.pdbx_description
1 polymer ?
#
loop_
_entity_poly.entity_id
_entity_poly.type
_entity_poly.pdbx_seq_one_letter_code
_entity_poly.pdbx_strand_id
1 'polypeptide(L)'
;MLNIVKRVFNALYPDRRPDWEQKREREFIQAANGLKTLRVTPEGGMFIDPEELREQIVVAREQLKYLVHAPGTRSGPYQAVAAFEVAQEADPSIEGPHDCIEVVAWRRLLNGGAVRYVCLQSTHTGRYSVATASLFSGTSESLPIWVDGNTHRQVANALQGSELHWYATVNEAMDTWDAEL
;
A
#
# COMPACT_ATOMS: atom_id res chain seq x y z
N MET A 1 28.30 -36.10 -9.19
CA MET A 1 29.42 -35.15 -8.99
C MET A 1 28.97 -33.78 -8.45
N LEU A 2 27.87 -33.18 -8.94
CA LEU A 2 27.43 -31.83 -8.53
C LEU A 2 27.17 -31.66 -7.01
N ASN A 3 26.61 -32.66 -6.33
CA ASN A 3 26.31 -32.57 -4.90
C ASN A 3 27.56 -32.59 -4.00
N ILE A 4 28.64 -33.26 -4.43
CA ILE A 4 29.91 -33.28 -3.68
C ILE A 4 30.59 -31.92 -3.78
N VAL A 5 30.60 -31.33 -4.98
CA VAL A 5 31.15 -30.00 -5.23
C VAL A 5 30.38 -28.93 -4.44
N LYS A 6 29.04 -28.96 -4.43
CA LYS A 6 28.23 -28.05 -3.60
C LYS A 6 28.54 -28.17 -2.12
N ARG A 7 28.76 -29.39 -1.61
CA ARG A 7 29.06 -29.64 -0.19
C ARG A 7 30.44 -29.09 0.21
N VAL A 8 31.44 -29.28 -0.64
CA VAL A 8 32.79 -28.74 -0.45
C VAL A 8 32.78 -27.21 -0.57
N PHE A 9 32.04 -26.66 -1.54
CA PHE A 9 31.93 -25.21 -1.75
C PHE A 9 31.21 -24.52 -0.59
N ASN A 10 30.11 -25.10 -0.09
CA ASN A 10 29.39 -24.57 1.08
C ASN A 10 30.21 -24.68 2.37
N ALA A 11 31.14 -25.64 2.45
CA ALA A 11 32.06 -25.74 3.59
C ALA A 11 33.18 -24.68 3.52
N LEU A 12 33.68 -24.36 2.32
CA LEU A 12 34.68 -23.31 2.11
C LEU A 12 34.08 -21.90 2.17
N TYR A 13 32.86 -21.74 1.68
CA TYR A 13 32.12 -20.48 1.60
C TYR A 13 30.74 -20.68 2.24
N PRO A 14 30.67 -20.73 3.58
CA PRO A 14 29.39 -20.83 4.26
C PRO A 14 28.55 -19.60 3.95
N ASP A 15 27.27 -19.84 3.65
CA ASP A 15 26.30 -18.76 3.49
C ASP A 15 26.15 -18.03 4.83
N ARG A 16 26.52 -16.75 4.86
CA ARG A 16 26.48 -15.90 6.06
C ARG A 16 25.16 -15.18 6.24
N ARG A 17 24.23 -15.33 5.29
CA ARG A 17 22.91 -14.71 5.37
C ARG A 17 22.11 -15.31 6.52
N PRO A 18 21.25 -14.53 7.19
CA PRO A 18 20.38 -15.02 8.25
C PRO A 18 19.56 -16.25 7.84
N ASP A 19 19.30 -17.16 8.79
CA ASP A 19 18.54 -18.39 8.53
C ASP A 19 17.16 -18.13 7.92
N TRP A 20 16.51 -17.02 8.28
CA TRP A 20 15.22 -16.63 7.72
C TRP A 20 15.29 -16.26 6.23
N GLU A 21 16.41 -15.67 5.78
CA GLU A 21 16.62 -15.36 4.36
C GLU A 21 16.84 -16.65 3.56
N GLN A 22 17.68 -17.55 4.08
CA GLN A 22 17.93 -18.85 3.46
C GLN A 22 16.66 -19.71 3.41
N LYS A 23 15.82 -19.62 4.45
CA LYS A 23 14.52 -20.29 4.48
C LYS A 23 13.58 -19.72 3.42
N ARG A 24 13.47 -18.39 3.35
CA ARG A 24 12.65 -17.70 2.34
C ARG A 24 13.10 -18.01 0.93
N GLU A 25 14.41 -18.06 0.66
CA GLU A 25 14.93 -18.44 -0.65
C GLU A 25 14.60 -19.89 -1.00
N ARG A 26 14.73 -20.82 -0.04
CA ARG A 26 14.35 -22.22 -0.26
C ARG A 26 12.86 -22.38 -0.54
N GLU A 27 12.01 -21.68 0.20
CA GLU A 27 10.56 -21.66 -0.01
C GLU A 27 10.22 -21.07 -1.39
N PHE A 28 10.89 -19.99 -1.79
CA PHE A 28 10.73 -19.39 -3.11
C PHE A 28 11.12 -20.37 -4.22
N ILE A 29 12.30 -21.00 -4.13
CA ILE A 29 12.77 -21.98 -5.11
C ILE A 29 11.82 -23.18 -5.17
N GLN A 30 11.33 -23.64 -4.02
CA GLN A 30 10.36 -24.74 -3.97
C GLN A 30 9.04 -24.37 -4.64
N ALA A 31 8.53 -23.16 -4.40
CA ALA A 31 7.32 -22.65 -5.04
C ALA A 31 7.52 -22.49 -6.56
N ALA A 32 8.65 -21.91 -6.98
CA ALA A 32 9.00 -21.72 -8.38
C ALA A 32 9.11 -23.08 -9.12
N ASN A 33 9.78 -24.07 -8.51
CA ASN A 33 9.85 -25.43 -9.07
C ASN A 33 8.51 -26.17 -9.07
N GLY A 34 7.51 -25.67 -8.33
CA GLY A 34 6.14 -26.17 -8.36
C GLY A 34 5.33 -25.68 -9.56
N LEU A 35 5.79 -24.64 -10.27
CA LEU A 35 5.17 -24.16 -11.50
C LEU A 35 5.45 -25.11 -12.66
N LYS A 36 4.40 -25.55 -13.35
CA LYS A 36 4.47 -26.51 -14.45
C LYS A 36 5.00 -25.89 -15.73
N THR A 37 4.67 -24.62 -15.97
CA THR A 37 5.01 -23.91 -17.22
C THR A 37 6.24 -23.03 -17.12
N LEU A 38 6.82 -22.92 -15.91
CA LEU A 38 8.05 -22.18 -15.69
C LEU A 38 9.20 -22.83 -16.45
N ARG A 39 9.75 -22.11 -17.43
CA ARG A 39 10.94 -22.51 -18.19
C ARG A 39 11.84 -21.34 -18.46
N VAL A 40 13.14 -21.63 -18.57
CA VAL A 40 14.17 -20.67 -18.96
C VAL A 40 14.49 -20.88 -20.43
N THR A 41 14.45 -19.82 -21.23
CA THR A 41 14.81 -19.86 -22.65
C THR A 41 16.33 -19.87 -22.81
N PRO A 42 16.86 -20.35 -23.95
CA PRO A 42 18.30 -20.34 -24.21
C PRO A 42 18.94 -18.94 -24.13
N GLU A 43 18.16 -17.89 -24.41
CA GLU A 43 18.55 -16.48 -24.34
C GLU A 43 18.56 -15.93 -22.90
N GLY A 44 18.21 -16.76 -21.90
CA GLY A 44 18.12 -16.38 -20.50
C GLY A 44 16.79 -15.74 -20.11
N GLY A 45 15.80 -15.75 -21.01
CA GLY A 45 14.45 -15.28 -20.71
C GLY A 45 13.70 -16.27 -19.81
N MET A 46 12.80 -15.79 -18.96
CA MET A 46 11.89 -16.63 -18.18
C MET A 46 10.51 -16.61 -18.81
N PHE A 47 9.94 -17.78 -19.03
CA PHE A 47 8.57 -17.94 -19.53
C PHE A 47 7.73 -18.68 -18.50
N ILE A 48 6.52 -18.16 -18.27
CA ILE A 48 5.48 -18.74 -17.41
C ILE A 48 4.16 -18.51 -18.12
N ASP A 49 3.28 -19.51 -18.14
CA ASP A 49 1.93 -19.35 -18.65
C ASP A 49 1.11 -18.44 -17.71
N PRO A 50 0.58 -17.31 -18.19
CA PRO A 50 -0.22 -16.41 -17.36
C PRO A 50 -1.49 -17.08 -16.81
N GLU A 51 -2.05 -18.09 -17.49
CA GLU A 51 -3.24 -18.80 -17.01
C GLU A 51 -2.93 -19.66 -15.79
N GLU A 52 -1.76 -20.31 -15.75
CA GLU A 52 -1.31 -21.06 -14.56
C GLU A 52 -1.19 -20.14 -13.34
N LEU A 53 -0.63 -18.94 -13.53
CA LEU A 53 -0.52 -17.95 -12.45
C LEU A 53 -1.92 -17.53 -11.97
N ARG A 54 -2.86 -17.30 -12.89
CA ARG A 54 -4.23 -16.93 -12.54
C ARG A 54 -4.91 -18.02 -11.70
N GLU A 55 -4.78 -19.28 -12.09
CA GLU A 55 -5.33 -20.42 -11.35
C GLU A 55 -4.75 -20.49 -9.93
N GLN A 56 -3.44 -20.34 -9.78
CA GLN A 56 -2.80 -20.36 -8.45
C GLN A 56 -3.29 -19.22 -7.55
N ILE A 57 -3.46 -18.01 -8.11
CA ILE A 57 -4.00 -16.86 -7.38
C ILE A 57 -5.44 -17.12 -6.94
N VAL A 58 -6.28 -17.68 -7.82
CA VAL A 58 -7.68 -18.00 -7.49
C VAL A 58 -7.75 -19.06 -6.39
N VAL A 59 -6.95 -20.12 -6.49
CA VAL A 59 -6.90 -21.18 -5.46
C VAL A 59 -6.41 -20.61 -4.13
N ALA A 60 -5.33 -19.83 -4.13
CA ALA A 60 -4.81 -19.20 -2.91
C ALA A 60 -5.85 -18.26 -2.29
N ARG A 61 -6.56 -17.47 -3.09
CA ARG A 61 -7.63 -16.59 -2.62
C ARG A 61 -8.78 -17.37 -1.99
N GLU A 62 -9.20 -18.47 -2.59
CA GLU A 62 -10.27 -19.30 -2.02
C GLU A 62 -9.83 -19.95 -0.71
N GLN A 63 -8.59 -20.44 -0.64
CA GLN A 63 -8.01 -20.97 0.60
C GLN A 63 -7.93 -19.91 1.70
N LEU A 64 -7.62 -18.66 1.35
CA LEU A 64 -7.46 -17.54 2.28
C LEU A 64 -8.73 -16.72 2.50
N LYS A 65 -9.88 -17.17 1.97
CA LYS A 65 -11.16 -16.47 2.08
C LYS A 65 -11.57 -16.18 3.52
N TYR A 66 -11.17 -17.04 4.46
CA TYR A 66 -11.39 -16.87 5.90
C TYR A 66 -10.71 -15.63 6.50
N LEU A 67 -9.64 -15.12 5.88
CA LEU A 67 -8.99 -13.89 6.33
C LEU A 67 -9.83 -12.64 6.00
N VAL A 68 -10.66 -12.72 4.95
CA VAL A 68 -11.52 -11.62 4.52
C VAL A 68 -12.93 -11.77 5.10
N HIS A 69 -13.42 -13.00 5.26
CA HIS A 69 -14.70 -13.29 5.88
C HIS A 69 -14.49 -13.63 7.36
N ALA A 70 -14.34 -12.61 8.20
CA ALA A 70 -14.54 -12.79 9.64
C ALA A 70 -16.06 -13.01 9.87
N PRO A 71 -16.52 -14.21 10.28
CA PRO A 71 -17.92 -14.43 10.60
C PRO A 71 -18.15 -13.83 12.00
N GLY A 72 -18.36 -12.51 12.07
CA GLY A 72 -18.48 -11.82 13.36
C GLY A 72 -18.94 -10.38 13.28
N THR A 73 -18.66 -9.66 12.20
CA THR A 73 -19.19 -8.29 12.06
C THR A 73 -20.58 -8.35 11.45
N ARG A 74 -21.55 -8.57 12.34
CA ARG A 74 -22.98 -8.50 12.11
C ARG A 74 -23.32 -7.14 11.47
N SER A 75 -23.36 -7.08 10.14
CA SER A 75 -24.09 -6.06 9.41
C SER A 75 -25.55 -6.20 9.81
N GLY A 76 -25.98 -5.42 10.80
CA GLY A 76 -27.38 -5.31 11.20
C GLY A 76 -28.24 -4.90 9.99
N PRO A 77 -29.52 -5.28 9.97
CA PRO A 77 -30.40 -4.95 8.86
C PRO A 77 -30.45 -3.43 8.72
N TYR A 78 -30.19 -2.98 7.50
CA TYR A 78 -30.25 -1.59 7.07
C TYR A 78 -31.65 -1.03 7.37
N GLN A 79 -31.80 -0.36 8.51
CA GLN A 79 -33.07 0.24 8.91
C GLN A 79 -33.10 1.65 8.34
N ALA A 80 -33.94 1.85 7.32
CA ALA A 80 -34.29 3.17 6.83
C ALA A 80 -34.84 3.99 8.00
N VAL A 81 -34.06 4.98 8.45
CA VAL A 81 -34.44 5.83 9.57
C VAL A 81 -35.41 6.88 9.04
N ALA A 82 -36.69 6.60 9.22
CA ALA A 82 -37.74 7.60 9.19
C ALA A 82 -37.44 8.68 10.25
N ALA A 83 -37.75 9.93 9.88
CA ALA A 83 -37.58 11.12 10.69
C ALA A 83 -38.10 10.93 12.13
N PHE A 84 -37.24 11.23 13.10
CA PHE A 84 -37.68 11.61 14.44
C PHE A 84 -36.89 12.83 14.89
N GLU A 85 -37.56 13.98 14.87
CA GLU A 85 -37.21 15.15 15.66
C GLU A 85 -37.36 14.80 17.14
N VAL A 86 -36.27 14.79 17.89
CA VAL A 86 -36.29 15.07 19.34
C VAL A 86 -35.01 15.83 19.66
N ALA A 87 -35.17 17.09 20.02
CA ALA A 87 -34.12 17.90 20.64
C ALA A 87 -33.92 17.43 22.09
N GLN A 88 -32.71 17.05 22.50
CA GLN A 88 -32.18 17.41 23.82
C GLN A 88 -30.67 17.15 23.98
N GLU A 89 -29.96 18.26 24.18
CA GLU A 89 -28.77 18.54 24.99
C GLU A 89 -27.47 17.70 24.92
N ALA A 90 -26.39 18.48 24.88
CA ALA A 90 -25.00 18.14 24.71
C ALA A 90 -24.37 17.39 25.89
N ASP A 91 -23.51 16.43 25.54
CA ASP A 91 -22.24 16.18 26.23
C ASP A 91 -21.15 16.03 25.14
N PRO A 92 -20.17 16.94 24.99
CA PRO A 92 -19.31 17.01 23.81
C PRO A 92 -17.96 16.34 24.07
N SER A 93 -17.93 15.02 24.27
CA SER A 93 -16.63 14.33 24.36
C SER A 93 -16.71 12.83 24.12
N ILE A 94 -17.30 12.42 22.99
CA ILE A 94 -16.92 11.17 22.34
C ILE A 94 -16.85 11.50 20.84
N GLU A 95 -15.70 12.01 20.39
CA GLU A 95 -15.42 12.01 18.95
C GLU A 95 -15.42 10.55 18.49
N GLY A 96 -16.51 10.16 17.82
CA GLY A 96 -16.56 8.91 17.10
C GLY A 96 -15.45 8.87 16.04
N PRO A 97 -15.16 7.70 15.46
CA PRO A 97 -14.21 7.60 14.36
C PRO A 97 -14.62 8.58 13.25
N HIS A 98 -13.75 9.56 12.95
CA HIS A 98 -13.96 10.48 11.84
C HIS A 98 -13.72 9.72 10.54
N ASP A 99 -14.80 9.18 9.97
CA ASP A 99 -14.74 8.50 8.68
C ASP A 99 -14.20 9.49 7.63
N CYS A 100 -13.20 9.04 6.87
CA CYS A 100 -12.55 9.84 5.84
C CYS A 100 -12.42 9.06 4.53
N ILE A 101 -12.50 9.78 3.42
CA ILE A 101 -12.26 9.25 2.07
C ILE A 101 -10.91 9.76 1.59
N GLU A 102 -10.09 8.87 1.03
CA GLU A 102 -8.87 9.28 0.34
C GLU A 102 -9.21 9.96 -0.99
N VAL A 103 -8.71 11.17 -1.18
CA VAL A 103 -8.85 11.96 -2.41
C VAL A 103 -7.45 12.25 -2.94
N VAL A 104 -7.16 11.77 -4.16
CA VAL A 104 -5.86 12.01 -4.80
C VAL A 104 -5.98 13.16 -5.79
N ALA A 105 -5.20 14.21 -5.58
CA ALA A 105 -5.11 15.37 -6.45
C ALA A 105 -3.72 15.52 -7.06
N TRP A 106 -3.64 16.11 -8.26
CA TRP A 106 -2.39 16.33 -8.98
C TRP A 106 -2.25 17.78 -9.40
N ARG A 107 -1.04 18.34 -9.24
CA ARG A 107 -0.69 19.70 -9.68
C ARG A 107 0.51 19.65 -10.60
N ARG A 108 0.41 20.27 -11.77
CA ARG A 108 1.56 20.46 -12.68
C ARG A 108 2.34 21.69 -12.26
N LEU A 109 3.66 21.57 -12.25
CA LEU A 109 4.59 22.68 -11.97
C LEU A 109 5.12 23.27 -13.27
N LEU A 110 5.51 24.55 -13.22
CA LEU A 110 6.07 25.27 -14.37
C LEU A 110 7.40 24.70 -14.86
N ASN A 111 8.14 24.01 -14.00
CA ASN A 111 9.40 23.34 -14.31
C ASN A 111 9.23 21.99 -15.02
N GLY A 112 8.00 21.62 -15.39
CA GLY A 112 7.69 20.33 -16.04
C GLY A 112 7.52 19.15 -15.07
N GLY A 113 7.68 19.38 -13.76
CA GLY A 113 7.33 18.41 -12.73
C GLY A 113 5.81 18.35 -12.45
N ALA A 114 5.41 17.37 -11.65
CA ALA A 114 4.06 17.22 -11.13
C ALA A 114 4.10 16.80 -9.66
N VAL A 115 3.19 17.32 -8.83
CA VAL A 115 3.03 16.93 -7.43
C VAL A 115 1.73 16.15 -7.28
N ARG A 116 1.79 14.99 -6.62
CA ARG A 116 0.64 14.20 -6.17
C ARG A 116 0.36 14.54 -4.72
N TYR A 117 -0.86 14.96 -4.42
CA TYR A 117 -1.35 15.18 -3.07
C TYR A 117 -2.31 14.05 -2.71
N VAL A 118 -2.15 13.50 -1.52
CA VAL A 118 -3.13 12.58 -0.91
C VAL A 118 -3.84 13.35 0.17
N CYS A 119 -5.11 13.64 -0.07
CA CYS A 119 -5.97 14.39 0.83
C CYS A 119 -6.96 13.44 1.51
N LEU A 120 -7.33 13.76 2.75
CA LEU A 120 -8.44 13.14 3.45
C LEU A 120 -9.64 14.05 3.33
N GLN A 121 -10.78 13.51 2.88
CA GLN A 121 -12.07 14.18 2.92
C GLN A 121 -12.89 13.62 4.08
N SER A 122 -13.26 14.47 5.02
CA SER A 122 -14.17 14.10 6.11
C SER A 122 -15.56 13.80 5.54
N THR A 123 -16.13 12.63 5.86
CA THR A 123 -17.50 12.28 5.44
C THR A 123 -18.57 13.10 6.16
N HIS A 124 -18.25 13.63 7.35
CA HIS A 124 -19.16 14.43 8.16
C HIS A 124 -19.22 15.89 7.71
N THR A 125 -18.06 16.48 7.43
CA THR A 125 -17.97 17.92 7.14
C THR A 125 -17.74 18.22 5.65
N GLY A 126 -17.38 17.22 4.86
CA GLY A 126 -17.00 17.37 3.45
C GLY A 126 -15.69 18.13 3.25
N ARG A 127 -14.99 18.53 4.33
CA ARG A 127 -13.74 19.29 4.30
C ARG A 127 -12.56 18.40 3.97
N TYR A 128 -11.48 19.03 3.52
CA TYR A 128 -10.27 18.38 3.05
C TYR A 128 -9.06 18.74 3.88
N SER A 129 -8.19 17.78 4.11
CA SER A 129 -6.86 18.02 4.67
C SER A 129 -5.81 17.27 3.87
N VAL A 130 -4.64 17.85 3.65
CA VAL A 130 -3.53 17.17 2.97
C VAL A 130 -2.81 16.28 3.97
N ALA A 131 -2.75 14.98 3.71
CA ALA A 131 -2.01 14.03 4.54
C ALA A 131 -0.56 13.87 4.06
N THR A 132 -0.34 13.93 2.74
CA THR A 132 1.00 13.87 2.15
C THR A 132 1.04 14.45 0.73
N ALA A 133 2.24 14.90 0.31
CA ALA A 133 2.53 15.34 -1.04
C ALA A 133 3.79 14.63 -1.58
N SER A 134 3.80 14.29 -2.86
CA SER A 134 4.92 13.61 -3.54
C SER A 134 5.26 14.30 -4.85
N LEU A 135 6.52 14.74 -5.01
CA LEU A 135 7.01 15.39 -6.23
C LEU A 135 7.53 14.37 -7.25
N PHE A 136 7.07 14.49 -8.49
CA PHE A 136 7.48 13.73 -9.66
C PHE A 136 8.11 14.70 -10.68
N SER A 137 9.42 14.59 -10.90
CA SER A 137 10.10 15.39 -11.92
C SER A 137 10.92 14.48 -12.84
N GLY A 138 11.02 14.85 -14.12
CA GLY A 138 11.63 14.03 -15.17
C GLY A 138 13.16 14.00 -15.16
N THR A 139 13.83 14.52 -14.12
CA THR A 139 15.30 14.60 -14.05
C THR A 139 15.96 13.35 -13.45
N SER A 140 15.21 12.28 -13.21
CA SER A 140 15.76 11.01 -12.70
C SER A 140 16.00 10.03 -13.85
N GLU A 141 17.20 10.07 -14.44
CA GLU A 141 17.71 9.07 -15.41
C GLU A 141 17.91 7.65 -14.83
N SER A 142 17.38 7.32 -13.66
CA SER A 142 17.59 6.02 -13.02
C SER A 142 16.29 5.39 -12.51
N LEU A 143 15.74 4.50 -13.35
CA LEU A 143 14.84 3.36 -13.07
C LEU A 143 13.56 3.60 -12.22
N PRO A 144 12.57 2.67 -12.25
CA PRO A 144 11.33 2.83 -11.50
C PRO A 144 11.59 2.63 -10.01
N ILE A 145 11.56 3.73 -9.26
CA ILE A 145 11.71 3.80 -7.80
C ILE A 145 10.40 3.33 -7.14
N TRP A 146 10.09 2.03 -7.17
CA TRP A 146 9.12 1.46 -6.21
C TRP A 146 9.78 1.12 -4.86
N VAL A 147 11.10 1.30 -4.76
CA VAL A 147 11.89 1.04 -3.55
C VAL A 147 12.87 2.19 -3.32
N ASP A 148 12.37 3.42 -3.15
CA ASP A 148 13.07 4.37 -2.29
C ASP A 148 12.24 4.53 -1.02
N GLY A 149 12.70 3.88 0.04
CA GLY A 149 12.10 3.96 1.37
C GLY A 149 12.15 5.38 1.96
N ASN A 150 12.82 6.33 1.30
CA ASN A 150 12.93 7.71 1.77
C ASN A 150 11.70 8.57 1.42
N THR A 151 10.93 8.23 0.37
CA THR A 151 9.66 8.91 0.07
C THR A 151 8.55 8.51 1.05
N HIS A 152 8.64 7.31 1.63
CA HIS A 152 7.80 6.89 2.75
C HIS A 152 8.17 7.57 4.08
N ARG A 153 9.30 8.28 4.16
CA ARG A 153 9.73 8.96 5.41
C ARG A 153 9.01 10.30 5.65
N GLN A 154 8.26 10.81 4.69
CA GLN A 154 7.30 11.91 4.93
C GLN A 154 5.88 11.43 5.22
N VAL A 155 5.70 10.13 5.56
CA VAL A 155 4.39 9.53 5.87
C VAL A 155 4.04 9.60 7.38
N ALA A 156 4.79 10.34 8.20
CA ALA A 156 4.60 10.27 9.66
C ALA A 156 4.73 11.60 10.42
N ASN A 157 4.37 12.75 9.86
CA ASN A 157 4.16 13.95 10.69
C ASN A 157 2.67 14.28 10.90
N ALA A 158 1.80 14.02 9.93
CA ALA A 158 0.35 14.26 10.10
C ALA A 158 -0.34 13.27 11.07
N LEU A 159 0.26 12.10 11.31
CA LEU A 159 -0.30 11.06 12.18
C LEU A 159 0.41 10.93 13.55
N GLN A 160 1.51 11.66 13.78
CA GLN A 160 2.27 11.61 15.05
C GLN A 160 1.98 12.79 16.00
N GLY A 161 0.95 13.60 15.73
CA GLY A 161 0.44 14.57 16.70
C GLY A 161 0.34 16.02 16.23
N SER A 162 0.49 16.31 14.93
CA SER A 162 0.06 17.61 14.39
C SER A 162 -1.41 17.52 13.97
N GLU A 163 -2.23 18.45 14.47
CA GLU A 163 -3.64 18.59 14.10
C GLU A 163 -3.77 18.79 12.57
N LEU A 164 -4.59 17.96 11.92
CA LEU A 164 -4.90 18.12 10.50
C LEU A 164 -5.74 19.39 10.33
N HIS A 165 -5.23 20.36 9.58
CA HIS A 165 -6.01 21.55 9.22
C HIS A 165 -7.00 21.20 8.10
N TRP A 166 -8.29 21.48 8.34
CA TRP A 166 -9.38 21.11 7.44
C TRP A 166 -9.93 22.32 6.68
N TYR A 167 -9.90 22.24 5.36
CA TYR A 167 -10.25 23.32 4.42
C TYR A 167 -11.53 23.02 3.65
N ALA A 168 -12.17 24.06 3.12
CA ALA A 168 -13.43 23.90 2.39
C ALA A 168 -13.23 23.21 1.03
N THR A 169 -12.05 23.38 0.42
CA THR A 169 -11.73 22.81 -0.89
C THR A 169 -10.38 22.11 -0.91
N VAL A 170 -10.23 21.16 -1.84
CA VAL A 170 -8.95 20.47 -2.08
C VAL A 170 -7.85 21.45 -2.49
N ASN A 171 -8.17 22.44 -3.34
CA ASN A 171 -7.20 23.43 -3.79
C ASN A 171 -6.67 24.29 -2.65
N GLU A 172 -7.55 24.76 -1.77
CA GLU A 172 -7.17 25.55 -0.59
C GLU A 172 -6.26 24.74 0.34
N ALA A 173 -6.57 23.45 0.55
CA ALA A 173 -5.71 22.56 1.31
C ALA A 173 -4.32 22.39 0.66
N MET A 174 -4.27 22.23 -0.66
CA MET A 174 -3.02 22.13 -1.41
C MET A 174 -2.21 23.43 -1.40
N ASP A 175 -2.86 24.59 -1.58
CA ASP A 175 -2.22 25.90 -1.59
C ASP A 175 -1.62 26.24 -0.23
N THR A 176 -2.32 25.89 0.85
CA THR A 176 -1.82 26.11 2.21
C THR A 176 -0.65 25.16 2.52
N TRP A 177 -0.75 23.89 2.11
CA TRP A 177 0.35 22.94 2.21
C TRP A 177 1.60 23.41 1.47
N ASP A 178 1.44 23.94 0.26
CA ASP A 178 2.54 24.48 -0.53
C ASP A 178 3.16 25.74 0.11
N ALA A 179 2.39 26.52 0.87
CA ALA A 179 2.87 27.72 1.56
C ALA A 179 3.61 27.42 2.88
N GLU A 180 3.37 26.26 3.48
CA GLU A 180 4.04 25.82 4.72
C GLU A 180 5.42 25.17 4.48
N LEU A 181 5.80 24.97 3.21
CA LEU A 181 6.99 24.22 2.77
C LEU A 181 8.14 25.14 2.32
#